data_AF-A0A377Y3W9-F1
#
_entry.id   AF-A0A377Y3W9-F1
#
_cell.length_a   1.000
_cell.length_b   1.000
_cell.length_c   1.000
_cell.angle_alpha   90.00
_cell.angle_beta   90.00
_cell.angle_gamma   90.00
#
_symmetry.space_group_name_H-M   'P 1'
#
loop_
_entity.id
_entity.type
_entity.pdbx_description
1 polymer ?
#
loop_
_entity_poly.entity_id
_entity_poly.type
_entity_poly.pdbx_seq_one_letter_code
_entity_poly.pdbx_strand_id
1 'polypeptide(L)'
;MPFRIVLSPCGTSVTAVKVGFTGVADSVNTSLLKLDAGTSAAAGMGVEILDQQQSRLPVNAPSSTMTWTTLTPGQTNILNFYARLMATQVPVTAGHVNATATFTLEFQ
;
A
#
# COMPACT_ATOMS: atom_id res chain seq x y z
N MET A 1 -6.12 -9.65 3.09
CA MET A 1 -6.55 -9.94 1.71
C MET A 1 -5.37 -9.75 0.78
N PRO A 2 -5.00 -10.75 -0.02
CA PRO A 2 -3.94 -10.62 -1.02
C PRO A 2 -4.40 -9.75 -2.21
N PHE A 3 -3.50 -8.95 -2.76
CA PHE A 3 -3.65 -8.28 -4.04
C PHE A 3 -2.30 -8.26 -4.77
N ARG A 4 -2.32 -8.03 -6.09
CA ARG A 4 -1.10 -8.02 -6.89
C ARG A 4 -1.08 -6.86 -7.87
N ILE A 5 0.10 -6.34 -8.15
CA ILE A 5 0.35 -5.37 -9.20
C ILE A 5 1.20 -6.04 -10.26
N VAL A 6 0.68 -6.12 -11.47
CA VAL A 6 1.34 -6.76 -12.61
C VAL A 6 1.98 -5.68 -13.46
N LEU A 7 3.31 -5.68 -13.53
CA LEU A 7 4.08 -4.80 -14.41
C LEU A 7 4.31 -5.54 -15.73
N SER A 8 3.56 -5.14 -16.76
CA SER A 8 3.65 -5.72 -18.10
C SER A 8 3.15 -4.74 -19.15
N PRO A 9 3.84 -4.61 -20.31
CA PRO A 9 5.17 -5.17 -20.60
C PRO A 9 6.29 -4.40 -19.87
N CYS A 10 7.38 -5.09 -19.53
CA CYS A 10 8.61 -4.44 -19.02
C CYS A 10 9.65 -4.31 -20.14
N GLY A 11 10.33 -3.16 -20.21
CA GLY A 11 11.46 -2.95 -21.12
C GLY A 11 12.66 -3.84 -20.77
N THR A 12 13.62 -3.97 -21.68
CA THR A 12 14.84 -4.76 -21.45
C THR A 12 15.89 -4.07 -20.57
N SER A 13 15.71 -2.78 -20.28
CA SER A 13 16.63 -1.99 -19.45
C SER A 13 16.18 -1.85 -17.99
N VAL A 14 15.01 -2.38 -17.60
CA VAL A 14 14.55 -2.26 -16.20
C VAL A 14 15.26 -3.29 -15.32
N THR A 15 15.85 -2.83 -14.22
CA THR A 15 16.62 -3.67 -13.29
C THR A 15 15.97 -3.75 -11.92
N ALA A 16 15.49 -2.62 -11.41
CA ALA A 16 14.85 -2.54 -10.10
C ALA A 16 13.91 -1.33 -10.02
N VAL A 17 12.95 -1.41 -9.11
CA VAL A 17 12.06 -0.30 -8.73
C VAL A 17 11.95 -0.20 -7.21
N LYS A 18 11.82 1.01 -6.69
CA LYS A 18 11.23 1.21 -5.37
C LYS A 18 9.72 1.35 -5.53
N VAL A 19 9.00 0.69 -4.63
CA VAL A 19 7.54 0.67 -4.62
C VAL A 19 7.04 1.41 -3.39
N GLY A 20 6.05 2.25 -3.58
CA GLY A 20 5.44 3.02 -2.51
C GLY A 20 3.92 3.07 -2.67
N PHE A 21 3.25 3.35 -1.55
CA PHE A 21 1.84 3.68 -1.53
C PHE A 21 1.68 5.06 -0.88
N THR A 22 0.99 5.95 -1.56
CA THR A 22 0.67 7.29 -1.06
C THR A 22 -0.85 7.45 -0.93
N GLY A 23 -1.28 8.28 0.00
CA GLY A 23 -2.71 8.46 0.28
C GLY A 23 -2.94 9.26 1.55
N VAL A 24 -4.21 9.44 1.91
CA VAL A 24 -4.58 10.11 3.16
C VAL A 24 -4.24 9.19 4.33
N ALA A 25 -3.27 9.58 5.14
CA ALA A 25 -2.86 8.81 6.31
C ALA A 25 -3.92 8.88 7.42
N ASP A 26 -4.09 7.79 8.17
CA ASP A 26 -4.88 7.79 9.39
C ASP A 26 -4.28 8.77 10.42
N SER A 27 -5.14 9.48 11.15
CA SER A 27 -4.72 10.55 12.07
C SER A 27 -4.08 10.04 13.36
N VAL A 28 -4.27 8.76 13.71
CA VAL A 28 -3.71 8.13 14.91
C VAL A 28 -2.48 7.32 14.55
N ASN A 29 -2.54 6.52 13.48
CA ASN A 29 -1.41 5.76 12.97
C ASN A 29 -1.12 6.15 11.52
N THR A 30 -0.18 7.08 11.35
CA THR A 30 0.16 7.66 10.05
C THR A 30 0.76 6.69 9.04
N SER A 31 1.07 5.45 9.45
CA SER A 31 1.49 4.39 8.54
C SER A 31 0.32 3.67 7.86
N LEU A 32 -0.93 3.93 8.28
CA LEU A 32 -2.14 3.33 7.71
C LEU A 32 -2.85 4.32 6.78
N LEU A 33 -3.61 3.80 5.82
CA LEU A 33 -4.58 4.61 5.07
C LEU A 33 -5.81 4.88 5.92
N LYS A 34 -6.25 6.13 5.91
CA LYS A 34 -7.52 6.55 6.49
C LYS A 34 -8.68 5.97 5.66
N LEU A 35 -9.76 5.59 6.33
CA LEU A 35 -11.02 5.30 5.65
C LEU A 35 -11.69 6.59 5.13
N ASP A 36 -12.34 6.49 3.99
CA ASP A 36 -13.13 7.56 3.41
C ASP A 36 -14.28 7.93 4.35
N ALA A 37 -14.46 9.23 4.59
CA ALA A 37 -15.50 9.73 5.48
C ALA A 37 -16.87 9.73 4.78
N GLY A 38 -17.94 9.52 5.54
CA GLY A 38 -19.31 9.58 5.05
C GLY A 38 -20.31 9.13 6.11
N THR A 39 -21.61 9.37 5.87
CA THR A 39 -22.70 9.09 6.82
C THR A 39 -22.77 7.64 7.28
N SER A 40 -22.29 6.71 6.46
CA SER A 40 -22.30 5.27 6.74
C SER A 40 -20.89 4.68 6.87
N ALA A 41 -19.85 5.49 7.03
CA ALA A 41 -18.46 5.03 7.10
C ALA A 41 -18.12 4.40 8.46
N ALA A 42 -17.27 3.37 8.45
CA ALA A 42 -16.69 2.83 9.67
C ALA A 42 -15.69 3.81 10.31
N ALA A 43 -15.43 3.67 11.61
CA ALA A 43 -14.49 4.51 12.35
C ALA A 43 -13.64 3.70 13.34
N GLY A 44 -12.50 4.26 13.73
CA GLY A 44 -11.56 3.65 14.68
C GLY A 44 -10.63 2.62 14.07
N MET A 45 -10.45 2.63 12.74
CA MET A 45 -9.53 1.73 12.02
C MET A 45 -9.00 2.39 10.74
N GLY A 46 -7.89 1.85 10.25
CA GLY A 46 -7.32 2.17 8.94
C GLY A 46 -6.97 0.91 8.14
N VAL A 47 -6.64 1.09 6.86
CA VAL A 47 -6.13 0.01 6.00
C VAL A 47 -4.61 -0.04 6.10
N GLU A 48 -4.09 -1.19 6.50
CA GLU A 48 -2.66 -1.49 6.47
C GLU A 48 -2.32 -2.20 5.16
N ILE A 49 -1.27 -1.73 4.48
CA ILE A 49 -0.67 -2.40 3.33
C ILE A 49 0.61 -3.11 3.76
N LEU A 50 0.81 -4.33 3.28
CA LEU A 50 1.96 -5.16 3.57
C LEU A 50 2.60 -5.67 2.28
N ASP A 51 3.91 -5.91 2.34
CA ASP A 51 4.68 -6.55 1.29
C ASP A 51 4.41 -8.06 1.21
N GLN A 52 5.11 -8.75 0.31
CA GLN A 52 4.99 -10.20 0.12
C GLN A 52 5.38 -11.01 1.37
N GLN A 53 6.28 -10.47 2.20
CA GLN A 53 6.73 -11.05 3.47
C GLN A 53 5.80 -10.71 4.64
N GLN A 54 4.68 -10.02 4.37
CA GLN A 54 3.75 -9.50 5.37
C GLN A 54 4.39 -8.48 6.32
N SER A 55 5.46 -7.81 5.87
CA SER A 55 6.01 -6.64 6.55
C SER A 55 5.19 -5.42 6.18
N ARG A 56 4.95 -4.52 7.14
CA ARG A 56 4.22 -3.28 6.91
C ARG A 56 4.94 -2.41 5.87
N LEU A 57 4.17 -1.87 4.94
CA LEU A 57 4.57 -0.78 4.04
C LEU A 57 3.86 0.50 4.47
N PRO A 58 4.53 1.40 5.23
CA PRO A 58 3.91 2.65 5.66
C PRO A 58 3.49 3.50 4.47
N VAL A 59 2.28 4.06 4.52
CA VAL A 59 1.87 5.02 3.50
C VAL A 59 2.65 6.31 3.60
N ASN A 60 2.91 6.95 2.46
CA ASN A 60 3.70 8.17 2.35
C ASN A 60 5.14 8.03 2.91
N ALA A 61 5.69 6.81 2.95
CA ALA A 61 7.09 6.60 3.31
C ALA A 61 8.01 7.41 2.36
N PRO A 62 9.08 8.05 2.87
CA PRO A 62 10.05 8.72 2.00
C PRO A 62 10.85 7.68 1.20
N SER A 63 11.22 8.01 -0.03
CA SER A 63 11.96 7.10 -0.92
C SER A 63 13.31 6.62 -0.36
N SER A 64 13.89 7.37 0.58
CA SER A 64 15.11 6.99 1.31
C SER A 64 14.94 5.76 2.22
N THR A 65 13.70 5.46 2.63
CA THR A 65 13.37 4.31 3.49
C THR A 65 12.86 3.10 2.70
N MET A 66 12.58 3.28 1.40
CA MET A 66 12.10 2.22 0.53
C MET A 66 13.24 1.33 0.04
N THR A 67 12.97 0.03 -0.05
CA THR A 67 13.91 -0.96 -0.56
C THR A 67 13.72 -1.19 -2.06
N TRP A 68 14.83 -1.45 -2.76
CA TRP A 68 14.80 -1.84 -4.17
C TRP A 68 14.19 -3.23 -4.34
N THR A 69 13.22 -3.34 -5.24
CA THR A 69 12.65 -4.59 -5.70
C THR A 69 13.21 -4.89 -7.09
N THR A 70 13.96 -5.98 -7.21
CA THR A 70 14.52 -6.42 -8.49
C THR A 70 13.40 -6.79 -9.47
N LEU A 71 13.53 -6.32 -10.71
CA LEU A 71 12.68 -6.69 -11.82
C LEU A 71 13.47 -7.58 -12.79
N THR A 72 12.77 -8.50 -13.45
CA THR A 72 13.32 -9.29 -14.54
C THR A 72 13.14 -8.53 -15.84
N PRO A 73 14.23 -8.12 -16.53
CA PRO A 73 14.12 -7.35 -17.77
C PRO A 73 13.42 -8.13 -18.87
N GLY A 74 12.60 -7.44 -19.68
CA GLY A 74 11.89 -8.04 -20.82
C GLY A 74 10.80 -9.06 -20.44
N GLN A 75 10.48 -9.22 -19.16
CA GLN A 75 9.48 -10.17 -18.67
C GLN A 75 8.37 -9.48 -17.86
N THR A 76 7.23 -10.14 -17.72
CA THR A 76 6.18 -9.69 -16.80
C THR A 76 6.63 -9.86 -15.36
N ASN A 77 6.57 -8.80 -14.57
CA ASN A 77 6.90 -8.83 -13.15
C ASN A 77 5.63 -8.73 -12.31
N ILE A 78 5.43 -9.66 -11.36
CA ILE A 78 4.26 -9.70 -10.49
C ILE A 78 4.70 -9.34 -9.07
N LEU A 79 4.18 -8.22 -8.56
CA LEU A 79 4.43 -7.76 -7.20
C LEU A 79 3.24 -8.13 -6.32
N ASN A 80 3.48 -8.92 -5.28
CA ASN A 80 2.45 -9.41 -4.38
C ASN A 80 2.41 -8.56 -3.10
N PHE A 81 1.20 -8.22 -2.68
CA PHE A 81 0.94 -7.41 -1.50
C PHE A 81 -0.25 -7.97 -0.72
N TYR A 82 -0.42 -7.48 0.50
CA TYR A 82 -1.59 -7.77 1.32
C TYR A 82 -2.17 -6.47 1.86
N ALA A 83 -3.49 -6.44 2.01
CA ALA A 83 -4.21 -5.39 2.74
C ALA A 83 -4.98 -6.02 3.91
N ARG A 84 -5.00 -5.35 5.06
CA ARG A 84 -5.87 -5.73 6.19
C ARG A 84 -6.35 -4.49 6.95
N LEU A 85 -7.43 -4.64 7.70
CA LEU A 85 -7.88 -3.61 8.62
C LEU A 85 -7.08 -3.69 9.93
N MET A 86 -6.74 -2.53 10.47
CA MET A 86 -6.12 -2.39 11.77
C MET A 86 -6.87 -1.36 12.59
N ALA A 87 -7.33 -1.76 13.77
CA ALA A 87 -7.94 -0.85 14.73
C ALA A 87 -6.91 0.19 15.20
N THR A 88 -7.30 1.44 15.20
CA THR A 88 -6.51 2.57 15.71
C THR A 88 -7.12 3.17 16.97
N GLN A 89 -8.41 2.92 17.22
CA GLN A 89 -9.14 3.40 18.39
C GLN A 89 -10.12 2.34 18.89
N VAL A 90 -10.53 2.49 20.15
CA VAL A 90 -11.60 1.69 20.78
C VAL A 90 -12.60 2.66 21.40
N PRO A 91 -13.92 2.52 21.13
CA PRO A 91 -14.54 1.47 20.31
C PRO A 91 -14.34 1.67 18.80
N VAL A 92 -14.38 0.57 18.06
CA VAL A 92 -14.54 0.58 16.60
C VAL A 92 -16.02 0.71 16.27
N THR A 93 -16.36 1.61 15.35
CA THR A 93 -17.74 1.79 14.87
C THR A 93 -17.91 1.10 13.51
N ALA A 94 -18.95 0.27 13.40
CA ALA A 94 -19.29 -0.42 12.17
C ALA A 94 -19.76 0.55 11.06
N GLY A 95 -19.46 0.21 9.82
CA GLY A 95 -19.85 0.98 8.64
C GLY A 95 -19.11 0.50 7.39
N HIS A 96 -19.22 1.27 6.32
CA HIS A 96 -18.53 1.03 5.05
C HIS A 96 -17.04 1.30 5.20
N VAL A 97 -16.25 0.45 4.56
CA VAL A 97 -14.79 0.49 4.58
C VAL A 97 -14.32 0.74 3.16
N ASN A 98 -14.11 2.01 2.84
CA ASN A 98 -13.55 2.46 1.58
C ASN A 98 -12.26 3.22 1.87
N ALA A 99 -11.24 3.06 1.04
CA ALA A 99 -10.01 3.82 1.12
C ALA A 99 -9.37 3.86 -0.26
N THR A 100 -8.68 4.96 -0.56
CA THR A 100 -7.97 5.16 -1.83
C THR A 100 -6.48 5.37 -1.58
N ALA A 101 -5.65 4.73 -2.39
CA ALA A 101 -4.21 4.92 -2.40
C ALA A 101 -3.67 4.99 -3.83
N THR A 102 -2.59 5.73 -4.00
CA THR A 102 -1.81 5.82 -5.23
C THR A 102 -0.57 4.96 -5.09
N PHE A 103 -0.37 4.05 -6.03
CA PHE A 103 0.84 3.25 -6.11
C PHE A 103 1.92 4.01 -6.90
N THR A 104 3.13 4.11 -6.35
CA THR A 104 4.26 4.79 -6.99
C THR A 104 5.38 3.83 -7.31
N LEU A 105 5.94 3.98 -8.50
CA LEU A 105 7.13 3.28 -8.97
C LEU A 105 8.24 4.31 -9.19
N GLU A 106 9.36 4.14 -8.50
CA GLU A 106 10.60 4.88 -8.77
C GLU A 106 11.58 3.90 -9.40
N PHE A 107 11.92 4.15 -10.67
CA PHE A 107 12.89 3.34 -11.42
C PHE A 107 14.32 3.73 -11.04
N GLN A 108 15.22 2.74 -11.12
CA GLN A 108 16.66 2.96 -10.96
C GLN A 108 17.25 3.83 -12.08
#